data_AF-A0A382NPU6-F1
#
_entry.id   AF-A0A382NPU6-F1
#
_cell.length_a   1.000
_cell.length_b   1.000
_cell.length_c   1.000
_cell.angle_alpha   90.00
_cell.angle_beta   90.00
_cell.angle_gamma   90.00
#
_symmetry.space_group_name_H-M   'P 1'
#
loop_
_entity.id
_entity.type
_entity.pdbx_description
1 polymer ?
#
loop_
_entity_poly.entity_id
_entity_poly.type
_entity_poly.pdbx_seq_one_letter_code
_entity_poly.pdbx_strand_id
1 'polypeptide(L)'
;VGKNVMVLDKFSRPLKDLRISVTDRCNFRCVYCMPKEVFGSDYNYLSRSEMLSYEEIVRFVRLLVNLGITKVRITGGDPLLRKDIEYLIKMLALIPGLDLTLTTNGSLLTQDKCLALREAGLQRITVSLDSLNNDTFASLNDVEFSVDEVINGINNAASA
;
A
#
# COMPACT_ATOMS: atom_id res chain seq x y z
N VAL A 1 15.81 23.70 -12.48
CA VAL A 1 15.50 23.38 -11.07
C VAL A 1 14.48 24.40 -10.59
N GLY A 2 13.18 24.08 -10.70
CA GLY A 2 12.10 24.99 -10.33
C GLY A 2 12.00 25.11 -8.81
N LYS A 3 11.67 26.29 -8.28
CA LYS A 3 11.42 26.51 -6.85
C LYS A 3 10.38 25.50 -6.36
N ASN A 4 10.70 24.70 -5.34
CA ASN A 4 9.70 23.97 -4.59
C ASN A 4 8.74 24.99 -3.97
N VAL A 5 7.50 25.01 -4.44
CA VAL A 5 6.45 25.88 -3.88
C VAL A 5 5.71 25.06 -2.85
N MET A 6 5.81 25.43 -1.58
CA MET A 6 5.03 24.77 -0.53
C MET A 6 3.58 25.23 -0.64
N VAL A 7 2.70 24.31 -1.04
CA VAL A 7 1.26 24.58 -1.11
C VAL A 7 0.65 24.39 0.28
N LEU A 8 -0.19 25.35 0.67
CA LEU A 8 -0.96 25.31 1.90
C LEU A 8 -2.45 25.20 1.59
N ASP A 9 -3.18 24.49 2.43
CA ASP A 9 -4.64 24.52 2.41
C ASP A 9 -5.21 25.76 3.11
N LYS A 10 -6.55 25.85 3.21
CA LYS A 10 -7.25 26.98 3.86
C LYS A 10 -6.98 27.10 5.37
N PHE A 11 -6.45 26.06 5.99
CA PHE A 11 -6.06 26.05 7.41
C PHE A 11 -4.53 26.17 7.57
N SER A 12 -3.82 26.58 6.51
CA SER A 12 -2.36 26.77 6.49
C SER A 12 -1.56 25.49 6.74
N ARG A 13 -2.12 24.30 6.43
CA ARG A 13 -1.43 23.02 6.56
C ARG A 13 -0.64 22.71 5.27
N PRO A 14 0.62 22.28 5.35
CA PRO A 14 1.42 21.99 4.16
C PRO A 14 1.02 20.65 3.52
N LEU A 15 1.06 20.61 2.20
CA LEU A 15 0.95 19.37 1.43
C LEU A 15 2.25 18.56 1.58
N LYS A 16 2.23 17.48 2.37
CA LYS A 16 3.43 16.70 2.72
C LYS A 16 3.35 15.21 2.37
N ASP A 17 2.19 14.60 2.62
CA ASP A 17 1.97 13.17 2.54
C ASP A 17 0.95 12.85 1.44
N LEU A 18 1.31 11.92 0.55
CA LEU A 18 0.42 11.41 -0.49
C LEU A 18 0.13 9.94 -0.25
N ARG A 19 -1.16 9.60 -0.12
CA ARG A 19 -1.63 8.21 -0.02
C ARG A 19 -2.18 7.79 -1.37
N ILE A 20 -1.63 6.70 -1.93
CA ILE A 20 -1.98 6.21 -3.27
C ILE A 20 -2.64 4.84 -3.12
N SER A 21 -3.95 4.79 -3.38
CA SER A 21 -4.69 3.53 -3.52
C SER A 21 -4.41 2.94 -4.89
N VAL A 22 -3.76 1.78 -4.94
CA VAL A 22 -3.40 1.15 -6.21
C VAL A 22 -4.41 0.09 -6.66
N THR A 23 -5.27 -0.39 -5.78
CA THR A 23 -6.28 -1.40 -6.11
C THR A 23 -7.44 -1.25 -5.15
N ASP A 24 -8.65 -1.58 -5.58
CA ASP A 24 -9.84 -1.69 -4.73
C ASP A 24 -10.07 -3.13 -4.22
N ARG A 25 -9.20 -4.08 -4.61
CA ARG A 25 -9.27 -5.49 -4.21
C ARG A 25 -8.46 -5.75 -2.93
N CYS A 26 -9.02 -6.59 -2.06
CA CYS A 26 -8.37 -7.13 -0.88
C CYS A 26 -8.63 -8.64 -0.80
N ASN A 27 -7.69 -9.39 -0.23
CA ASN A 27 -7.83 -10.82 0.04
C ASN A 27 -8.33 -11.10 1.46
N PHE A 28 -8.49 -10.07 2.29
CA PHE A 28 -9.24 -10.13 3.54
C PHE A 28 -10.65 -9.55 3.36
N ARG A 29 -11.53 -9.82 4.31
CA ARG A 29 -12.89 -9.26 4.39
C ARG A 29 -13.14 -8.62 5.74
N CYS A 30 -12.18 -7.81 6.19
CA CYS A 30 -12.22 -7.33 7.57
C CYS A 30 -13.55 -6.66 7.87
N VAL A 31 -14.22 -7.07 8.94
CA VAL A 31 -15.63 -6.72 9.21
C VAL A 31 -15.87 -5.21 9.34
N TYR A 32 -14.84 -4.44 9.69
CA TYR A 32 -14.88 -2.99 9.83
C TYR A 32 -14.49 -2.21 8.54
N CYS A 33 -14.03 -2.91 7.50
CA CYS A 33 -13.46 -2.31 6.28
C CYS A 33 -14.12 -2.82 5.01
N MET A 34 -14.06 -4.14 4.76
CA MET A 34 -14.61 -4.79 3.58
C MET A 34 -15.49 -5.99 3.96
N PRO A 35 -16.61 -5.77 4.67
CA PRO A 35 -17.49 -6.84 5.14
C PRO A 35 -18.07 -7.65 3.97
N LYS A 36 -18.18 -8.98 4.11
CA LYS A 36 -18.65 -9.89 3.05
C LYS A 36 -20.05 -9.60 2.55
N GLU A 37 -20.92 -9.06 3.39
CA GLU A 37 -22.30 -8.69 3.05
C GLU A 37 -22.33 -7.60 1.98
N VAL A 38 -21.28 -6.77 1.90
CA VAL A 38 -21.13 -5.71 0.91
C VAL A 38 -20.16 -6.13 -0.20
N PHE A 39 -19.00 -6.71 0.15
CA PHE A 39 -17.90 -7.03 -0.77
C PHE A 39 -17.81 -8.53 -1.10
N GLY A 40 -18.97 -9.17 -1.25
CA GLY A 40 -19.12 -10.58 -1.60
C GLY A 40 -18.81 -10.90 -3.07
N SER A 41 -19.25 -12.06 -3.54
CA SER A 41 -19.03 -12.53 -4.92
C SER A 41 -19.56 -11.57 -5.98
N ASP A 42 -20.62 -10.84 -5.66
CA ASP A 42 -21.36 -10.01 -6.60
C ASP A 42 -20.86 -8.56 -6.63
N TYR A 43 -19.85 -8.24 -5.81
CA TYR A 43 -19.27 -6.90 -5.78
C TYR A 43 -18.48 -6.61 -7.05
N ASN A 44 -18.89 -5.56 -7.76
CA ASN A 44 -18.24 -5.15 -9.00
C ASN A 44 -17.03 -4.25 -8.73
N TYR A 45 -15.86 -4.88 -8.62
CA TYR A 45 -14.58 -4.18 -8.52
C TYR A 45 -14.23 -3.45 -9.83
N LEU A 46 -13.41 -2.41 -9.72
CA LEU A 46 -12.89 -1.66 -10.86
C LEU A 46 -12.19 -2.59 -11.86
N SER A 47 -12.47 -2.35 -13.14
CA SER A 47 -11.74 -2.96 -14.22
C SER A 47 -10.33 -2.36 -14.32
N ARG A 48 -9.42 -3.07 -15.01
CA ARG A 48 -8.04 -2.58 -15.17
C ARG A 48 -7.96 -1.23 -15.90
N SER A 49 -8.88 -0.96 -16.81
CA SER A 49 -8.96 0.30 -17.56
C SER A 49 -9.43 1.50 -16.73
N GLU A 50 -10.08 1.26 -15.59
CA GLU A 50 -10.55 2.33 -14.71
C GLU A 50 -9.52 2.70 -13.63
N MET A 51 -8.48 1.87 -13.46
CA MET A 51 -7.37 2.14 -12.56
C MET A 51 -6.26 2.91 -13.28
N LEU A 52 -5.67 3.89 -12.60
CA LEU A 52 -4.48 4.60 -13.10
C LEU A 52 -3.36 3.61 -13.42
N SER A 53 -2.69 3.81 -14.56
CA SER A 53 -1.45 3.09 -14.88
C SER A 53 -0.33 3.47 -13.91
N TYR A 54 0.73 2.66 -13.87
CA TYR A 54 1.87 2.99 -13.03
C TYR A 54 2.60 4.24 -13.51
N GLU A 55 2.66 4.47 -14.82
CA GLU A 55 3.24 5.65 -15.45
C GLU A 55 2.44 6.91 -15.09
N GLU A 56 1.11 6.82 -15.07
CA GLU A 56 0.22 7.91 -14.64
C GLU A 56 0.44 8.25 -13.17
N ILE A 57 0.52 7.24 -12.29
CA ILE A 57 0.83 7.42 -10.87
C ILE A 57 2.18 8.13 -10.70
N VAL A 58 3.24 7.64 -11.36
CA VAL A 58 4.58 8.23 -11.24
C VAL A 58 4.61 9.67 -11.77
N ARG A 59 3.94 9.93 -12.90
CA ARG A 59 3.80 11.29 -13.43
C ARG A 59 3.13 12.21 -12.41
N PHE A 60 2.05 11.74 -11.78
CA PHE A 60 1.33 12.51 -10.77
C PHE A 60 2.20 12.80 -9.54
N VAL A 61 2.91 11.79 -9.02
CA VAL A 61 3.83 11.98 -7.88
C VAL A 61 4.92 13.00 -8.19
N ARG A 62 5.54 12.93 -9.38
CA ARG A 62 6.57 13.89 -9.79
C ARG A 62 6.07 15.33 -9.81
N LEU A 63 4.82 15.55 -10.23
CA LEU A 63 4.21 16.88 -10.18
C LEU A 63 4.03 17.36 -8.74
N LEU A 64 3.52 16.49 -7.86
CA LEU A 64 3.25 16.83 -6.46
C LEU A 64 4.49 17.00 -5.58
N VAL A 65 5.60 16.35 -5.90
CA VAL A 65 6.88 16.56 -5.19
C VAL A 65 7.35 18.02 -5.34
N ASN A 66 7.13 18.65 -6.50
CA ASN A 66 7.42 20.09 -6.69
C ASN A 66 6.50 21.00 -5.85
N LEU A 67 5.41 20.46 -5.29
CA LEU A 67 4.44 21.16 -4.45
C LEU A 67 4.63 20.92 -2.94
N GLY A 68 5.66 20.16 -2.56
CA GLY A 68 6.02 19.91 -1.15
C GLY A 68 5.81 18.48 -0.65
N ILE A 69 5.28 17.57 -1.47
CA ILE A 69 5.20 16.15 -1.09
C ILE A 69 6.61 15.60 -0.88
N THR A 70 6.78 14.91 0.25
CA THR A 70 8.03 14.22 0.63
C THR A 70 7.80 12.76 0.97
N LYS A 71 6.54 12.37 1.17
CA LYS A 71 6.14 11.02 1.62
C LYS A 71 5.09 10.46 0.70
N VAL A 72 5.30 9.22 0.25
CA VAL A 72 4.29 8.45 -0.48
C VAL A 72 4.01 7.15 0.26
N ARG A 73 2.73 6.92 0.52
CA ARG A 73 2.23 5.66 1.08
C ARG A 73 1.39 4.92 0.05
N ILE A 74 1.86 3.77 -0.40
CA ILE A 74 1.13 2.84 -1.25
C ILE A 74 0.15 2.03 -0.38
N THR A 75 -1.10 1.97 -0.83
CA THR A 75 -2.23 1.27 -0.18
C THR A 75 -3.20 0.74 -1.24
N GLY A 76 -4.41 0.36 -0.87
CA GLY A 76 -5.46 -0.13 -1.74
C GLY A 76 -6.65 -0.63 -0.92
N GLY A 77 -7.24 -1.73 -1.38
CA GLY A 77 -7.45 -2.88 -0.51
C GLY A 77 -6.09 -3.40 -0.03
N ASP A 78 -5.60 -4.52 -0.56
CA ASP A 78 -4.21 -4.93 -0.33
C ASP A 78 -3.33 -4.63 -1.56
N PRO A 79 -2.32 -3.75 -1.46
CA PRO A 79 -1.50 -3.35 -2.60
C PRO A 79 -0.69 -4.50 -3.21
N LEU A 80 -0.39 -5.56 -2.45
CA LEU A 80 0.37 -6.71 -2.95
C LEU A 80 -0.44 -7.60 -3.89
N LEU A 81 -1.76 -7.42 -3.95
CA LEU A 81 -2.61 -8.03 -4.98
C LEU A 81 -2.51 -7.35 -6.35
N ARG A 82 -1.98 -6.13 -6.40
CA ARG A 82 -1.78 -5.47 -7.69
C ARG A 82 -0.56 -6.08 -8.37
N LYS A 83 -0.79 -6.68 -9.53
CA LYS A 83 0.26 -7.34 -10.32
C LYS A 83 1.44 -6.41 -10.58
N ASP A 84 2.67 -6.95 -10.45
CA ASP A 84 3.94 -6.27 -10.75
C ASP A 84 4.12 -4.95 -9.97
N ILE A 85 3.65 -4.89 -8.72
CA ILE A 85 3.73 -3.68 -7.86
C ILE A 85 5.17 -3.19 -7.64
N GLU A 86 6.15 -4.10 -7.71
CA GLU A 86 7.58 -3.82 -7.65
C GLU A 86 8.01 -2.84 -8.74
N TYR A 87 7.36 -2.87 -9.92
CA TYR A 87 7.65 -1.93 -11.00
C TYR A 87 7.26 -0.49 -10.61
N LEU A 88 6.10 -0.30 -9.99
CA LEU A 88 5.69 1.00 -9.46
C LEU A 88 6.67 1.49 -8.40
N ILE A 89 7.01 0.61 -7.45
CA ILE A 89 7.96 0.93 -6.36
C ILE A 89 9.29 1.37 -6.95
N LYS A 90 9.83 0.63 -7.92
CA LYS A 90 11.08 0.96 -8.61
C LYS A 90 11.03 2.31 -9.29
N MET A 91 9.94 2.65 -9.98
CA MET A 91 9.81 3.96 -10.60
C MET A 91 9.68 5.11 -9.59
N LEU A 92 8.99 4.89 -8.47
CA LEU A 92 8.84 5.89 -7.41
C LEU A 92 10.13 6.09 -6.62
N ALA A 93 10.89 5.02 -6.36
CA ALA A 93 12.18 5.08 -5.66
C ALA A 93 13.24 5.90 -6.41
N LEU A 94 13.10 6.07 -7.73
CA LEU A 94 13.95 6.96 -8.53
C LEU A 94 13.66 8.46 -8.32
N ILE A 95 12.61 8.81 -7.57
CA ILE A 95 12.28 10.21 -7.26
C ILE A 95 13.11 10.63 -6.03
N PRO A 96 14.07 11.58 -6.18
CA PRO A 96 14.98 11.92 -5.09
C PRO A 96 14.27 12.47 -3.86
N GLY A 97 14.68 12.01 -2.67
CA GLY A 97 14.17 12.50 -1.39
C GLY A 97 12.77 12.02 -1.01
N LEU A 98 12.18 11.09 -1.78
CA LEU A 98 10.87 10.51 -1.48
C LEU A 98 10.99 9.41 -0.41
N ASP A 99 10.30 9.57 0.71
CA ASP A 99 10.09 8.50 1.70
C ASP A 99 8.93 7.61 1.22
N LEU A 100 9.27 6.38 0.81
CA LEU A 100 8.34 5.44 0.18
C LEU A 100 7.96 4.33 1.16
N THR A 101 6.66 4.23 1.46
CA THR A 101 6.10 3.22 2.37
C THR A 101 4.98 2.44 1.71
N LEU A 102 4.83 1.17 2.04
CA LEU A 102 3.70 0.33 1.65
C LEU A 102 2.92 -0.14 2.88
N THR A 103 1.60 -0.19 2.81
CA THR A 103 0.74 -0.73 3.88
C THR A 103 -0.03 -1.93 3.38
N THR A 104 0.14 -3.09 4.03
CA THR A 104 -0.45 -4.38 3.66
C THR A 104 -1.00 -5.09 4.89
N ASN A 105 -1.89 -6.07 4.69
CA ASN A 105 -2.29 -7.02 5.72
C ASN A 105 -1.21 -8.09 6.01
N GLY A 106 -0.14 -8.14 5.19
CA GLY A 106 1.01 -9.01 5.40
C GLY A 106 0.88 -10.43 4.85
N SER A 107 -0.31 -10.83 4.41
CA SER A 107 -0.59 -12.20 3.92
C SER A 107 0.23 -12.63 2.69
N LEU A 108 0.76 -11.67 1.94
CA LEU A 108 1.55 -11.90 0.72
C LEU A 108 3.04 -11.60 0.89
N LEU A 109 3.52 -11.41 2.13
CA LEU A 109 4.92 -11.15 2.45
C LEU A 109 5.75 -12.45 2.49
N THR A 110 5.85 -13.15 1.37
CA THR A 110 6.80 -14.25 1.22
C THR A 110 8.24 -13.73 1.19
N GLN A 111 9.24 -14.58 1.47
CA GLN A 111 10.66 -14.18 1.42
C GLN A 111 11.03 -13.54 0.07
N ASP A 112 10.67 -14.18 -1.04
CA ASP A 112 10.95 -13.68 -2.39
C ASP A 112 10.24 -12.36 -2.66
N LYS A 113 8.99 -12.19 -2.19
CA LYS A 113 8.27 -10.94 -2.33
C LYS A 113 8.97 -9.82 -1.56
N CYS A 114 9.38 -10.06 -0.32
CA CYS A 114 10.09 -9.08 0.49
C CYS A 114 11.43 -8.66 -0.14
N LEU A 115 12.20 -9.63 -0.66
CA LEU A 115 13.44 -9.35 -1.40
C LEU A 115 13.17 -8.50 -2.64
N ALA A 116 12.17 -8.87 -3.46
CA ALA A 116 11.83 -8.14 -4.67
C ALA A 116 11.36 -6.69 -4.37
N LEU A 117 10.60 -6.50 -3.28
CA LEU A 117 10.18 -5.16 -2.82
C LEU A 117 11.38 -4.32 -2.35
N ARG A 118 12.32 -4.92 -1.61
CA ARG A 118 13.55 -4.26 -1.16
C ARG A 118 14.45 -3.89 -2.34
N GLU A 119 14.66 -4.79 -3.28
CA GLU A 119 15.43 -4.56 -4.51
C GLU A 119 14.80 -3.48 -5.40
N ALA A 120 13.47 -3.38 -5.41
CA ALA A 120 12.75 -2.29 -6.07
C ALA A 120 12.95 -0.93 -5.36
N GLY A 121 13.53 -0.89 -4.15
CA GLY A 121 13.81 0.33 -3.41
C GLY A 121 12.74 0.73 -2.41
N LEU A 122 11.85 -0.20 -2.00
CA LEU A 122 10.93 0.05 -0.90
C LEU A 122 11.71 0.21 0.42
N GLN A 123 11.42 1.27 1.17
CA GLN A 123 12.18 1.62 2.38
C GLN A 123 11.50 1.14 3.67
N ARG A 124 10.16 1.13 3.68
CA ARG A 124 9.37 0.85 4.87
C ARG A 124 8.08 0.12 4.52
N ILE A 125 7.72 -0.85 5.35
CA ILE A 125 6.43 -1.53 5.32
C ILE A 125 5.67 -1.23 6.62
N THR A 126 4.36 -1.12 6.52
CA THR A 126 3.43 -1.13 7.65
C THR A 126 2.54 -2.37 7.48
N VAL A 127 2.57 -3.28 8.44
CA VAL A 127 1.72 -4.47 8.45
C VAL A 127 0.53 -4.22 9.39
N SER A 128 -0.68 -4.46 8.90
CA SER A 128 -1.91 -4.35 9.68
C SER A 128 -2.21 -5.70 10.33
N LEU A 129 -2.09 -5.79 11.64
CA LEU A 129 -2.34 -6.97 12.45
C LEU A 129 -3.15 -6.53 13.67
N ASP A 130 -4.47 -6.70 13.61
CA ASP A 130 -5.40 -6.09 14.57
C ASP A 130 -5.56 -6.89 15.88
N SER A 131 -5.02 -8.10 15.93
CA SER A 131 -5.01 -8.94 17.14
C SER A 131 -3.86 -9.93 17.09
N LEU A 132 -3.29 -10.26 18.26
CA LEU A 132 -2.35 -11.37 18.44
C LEU A 132 -3.04 -12.68 18.88
N ASN A 133 -4.33 -12.61 19.23
CA ASN A 133 -5.15 -13.79 19.47
C ASN A 133 -5.77 -14.26 18.14
N ASN A 134 -5.58 -15.55 17.82
CA ASN A 134 -6.03 -16.15 16.55
C ASN A 134 -7.56 -16.08 16.37
N ASP A 135 -8.35 -16.39 17.39
CA ASP A 135 -9.81 -16.38 17.29
C ASP A 135 -10.34 -14.96 17.02
N THR A 136 -9.81 -13.98 17.77
CA THR A 136 -10.14 -12.58 17.54
C THR A 136 -9.70 -12.12 16.15
N PHE A 137 -8.48 -12.45 15.73
CA PHE A 137 -7.99 -12.06 14.41
C PHE A 137 -8.80 -12.67 13.27
N ALA A 138 -9.16 -13.96 13.36
CA ALA A 138 -10.03 -14.64 12.41
C ALA A 138 -11.41 -13.99 12.32
N SER A 139 -12.01 -13.64 13.48
CA SER A 139 -13.31 -12.92 13.51
C SER A 139 -13.21 -11.52 12.89
N LEU A 140 -12.05 -10.88 12.98
CA LEU A 140 -11.81 -9.56 12.43
C LEU A 140 -11.53 -9.60 10.93
N ASN A 141 -10.69 -10.52 10.44
CA ASN A 141 -10.28 -10.60 9.03
C ASN A 141 -11.29 -11.32 8.13
N ASP A 142 -12.15 -12.14 8.74
CA ASP A 142 -13.25 -12.87 8.11
C ASP A 142 -12.81 -13.71 6.89
N VAL A 143 -11.58 -14.23 6.91
CA VAL A 143 -11.05 -15.18 5.91
C VAL A 143 -10.22 -16.30 6.55
N GLU A 144 -10.28 -16.42 7.89
CA GLU A 144 -9.56 -17.42 8.68
C GLU A 144 -8.03 -17.38 8.50
N PHE A 145 -7.47 -16.23 8.13
CA PHE A 145 -6.01 -16.07 8.03
C PHE A 145 -5.38 -16.03 9.42
N SER A 146 -4.29 -16.76 9.64
CA SER A 146 -3.70 -16.93 10.97
C SER A 146 -2.77 -15.77 11.37
N VAL A 147 -2.65 -15.52 12.68
CA VAL A 147 -1.67 -14.56 13.21
C VAL A 147 -0.25 -15.02 12.88
N ASP A 148 0.03 -16.32 13.00
CA ASP A 148 1.36 -16.90 12.76
C ASP A 148 1.85 -16.67 11.33
N GLU A 149 0.96 -16.76 10.33
CA GLU A 149 1.31 -16.44 8.94
C GLU A 149 1.65 -14.96 8.74
N VAL A 150 0.94 -14.04 9.40
CA VAL A 150 1.28 -12.61 9.35
C VAL A 150 2.62 -12.34 10.03
N ILE A 151 2.87 -12.97 11.19
CA ILE A 151 4.15 -12.86 11.91
C ILE A 151 5.30 -13.41 11.07
N ASN A 152 5.10 -14.54 10.39
CA ASN A 152 6.08 -15.06 9.43
C ASN A 152 6.36 -14.06 8.30
N GLY A 153 5.32 -13.41 7.77
CA GLY A 153 5.48 -12.33 6.78
C GLY A 153 6.27 -11.13 7.31
N ILE A 154 6.04 -10.74 8.56
CA ILE A 154 6.81 -9.68 9.24
C ILE A 154 8.29 -10.09 9.38
N ASN A 155 8.56 -11.33 9.78
CA ASN A 155 9.92 -11.85 9.91
C ASN A 155 10.65 -11.90 8.56
N ASN A 156 9.96 -12.31 7.48
CA ASN A 156 10.50 -12.26 6.12
C ASN A 156 10.85 -10.83 5.69
N ALA A 157 9.98 -9.86 6.02
CA ALA A 157 10.22 -8.45 5.70
C ALA A 157 11.38 -7.86 6.52
N ALA A 158 11.57 -8.31 7.77
CA ALA A 158 12.68 -7.88 8.62
C ALA A 158 14.03 -8.48 8.22
N SER A 159 14.03 -9.68 7.63
CA SER A 159 15.25 -10.39 7.19
C SER A 159 15.68 -10.08 5.75
N ALA A 160 14.74 -9.60 4.92
CA ALA A 160 14.99 -9.22 3.53
C ALA A 160 15.92 -8.02 3.43
#